data_AF-A0A9Q0UDX5-F1
#
_entry.id   AF-A0A9Q0UDX5-F1
#
_cell.length_a   1.000
_cell.length_b   1.000
_cell.length_c   1.000
_cell.angle_alpha   90.00
_cell.angle_beta   90.00
_cell.angle_gamma   90.00
#
_symmetry.space_group_name_H-M   'P 1'
#
loop_
_entity.id
_entity.type
_entity.pdbx_description
1 polymer ?
#
loop_
_entity_poly.entity_id
_entity_poly.type
_entity_poly.pdbx_seq_one_letter_code
_entity_poly.pdbx_strand_id
1 'polypeptide(L)'
;MRRMPEDHSAESLRWLLWPKIDKDSLEILATECPRISVNPKLSPFGFRGKDVPIEAFPDTVLDDLFVREINPSTWAACGFTLKPVPPILSSSKELSLAEKFRLAFVERDARLAPKRAKNARQHQRRSDREWMEMSAEAKAIVLASQVSKSLHGRN
;
A
#
# COMPACT_ATOMS: atom_id res chain seq x y z
N MET A 1 29.64 1.63 -43.86
CA MET A 1 29.42 2.48 -42.67
C MET A 1 27.99 2.30 -42.19
N ARG A 2 27.75 1.50 -41.15
CA ARG A 2 26.44 1.41 -40.50
C ARG A 2 26.36 2.54 -39.48
N ARG A 3 25.48 3.51 -39.72
CA ARG A 3 25.08 4.47 -38.68
C ARG A 3 24.25 3.70 -37.67
N MET A 4 24.79 3.53 -36.46
CA MET A 4 24.00 3.19 -35.29
C MET A 4 23.19 4.44 -34.93
N PRO A 5 21.86 4.36 -34.74
CA PRO A 5 21.14 5.47 -34.15
C PRO A 5 21.51 5.58 -32.67
N GLU A 6 21.76 6.83 -32.32
CA GLU A 6 22.22 7.38 -31.05
C GLU A 6 21.36 6.95 -29.84
N ASP A 7 22.06 6.69 -28.74
CA ASP A 7 21.78 7.26 -27.42
C ASP A 7 20.31 7.34 -26.97
N HIS A 8 19.79 6.21 -26.50
CA HIS A 8 18.66 6.16 -25.56
C HIS A 8 19.12 6.71 -24.19
N SER A 9 19.50 7.98 -24.16
CA SER A 9 19.80 8.73 -22.95
C SER A 9 18.49 8.91 -22.18
N ALA A 10 18.25 8.03 -21.20
CA ALA A 10 17.16 8.08 -20.22
C ALA A 10 15.86 8.69 -20.80
N GLU A 11 15.09 7.89 -21.52
CA GLU A 11 13.78 8.31 -22.04
C GLU A 11 12.89 8.75 -20.87
N SER A 12 12.93 10.05 -20.62
CA SER A 12 12.18 10.74 -19.57
C SER A 12 10.72 10.36 -19.71
N LEU A 13 10.12 9.86 -18.62
CA LEU A 13 8.73 9.43 -18.52
C LEU A 13 7.81 10.40 -19.30
N ARG A 14 7.26 9.95 -20.44
CA ARG A 14 6.43 10.80 -21.31
C ARG A 14 4.93 10.66 -21.03
N TRP A 15 4.53 9.69 -20.22
CA TRP A 15 3.13 9.27 -20.06
C TRP A 15 2.82 9.01 -18.58
N LEU A 16 1.64 9.45 -18.14
CA LEU A 16 1.15 9.20 -16.79
C LEU A 16 -0.31 8.73 -16.86
N LEU A 17 -0.58 7.57 -16.25
CA LEU A 17 -1.94 7.06 -16.08
C LEU A 17 -2.46 7.50 -14.71
N TRP A 18 -3.51 8.33 -14.72
CA TRP A 18 -4.15 8.84 -13.51
C TRP A 18 -5.68 8.86 -13.68
N PRO A 19 -6.39 7.79 -13.27
CA PRO A 19 -7.82 7.61 -13.57
C PRO A 19 -8.77 8.67 -12.99
N LYS A 20 -8.40 9.30 -11.86
CA LYS A 20 -9.18 10.32 -11.16
C LYS A 20 -8.30 11.53 -10.86
N ILE A 21 -7.91 12.26 -11.90
CA ILE A 21 -7.13 13.49 -11.75
C ILE A 21 -8.07 14.70 -11.71
N ASP A 22 -7.85 15.59 -10.73
CA ASP A 22 -8.57 16.85 -10.60
C ASP A 22 -8.08 17.86 -11.65
N LYS A 23 -8.95 18.79 -12.05
CA LYS A 23 -8.62 19.79 -13.09
C LYS A 23 -7.41 20.66 -12.71
N ASP A 24 -7.37 21.09 -11.45
CA ASP A 24 -6.28 21.89 -10.90
C ASP A 24 -4.94 21.14 -11.00
N SER A 25 -4.95 19.83 -10.70
CA SER A 25 -3.75 18.98 -10.82
C SER A 25 -3.31 18.79 -12.27
N LEU A 26 -4.25 18.70 -13.20
CA LEU A 26 -3.96 18.60 -14.64
C LEU A 26 -3.30 19.89 -15.17
N GLU A 27 -3.79 21.05 -14.75
CA GLU A 27 -3.23 22.35 -15.14
C GLU A 27 -1.84 22.58 -14.54
N ILE A 28 -1.62 22.17 -13.29
CA ILE A 28 -0.30 22.19 -12.65
C ILE A 28 0.66 21.30 -13.43
N LEU A 29 0.27 20.07 -13.79
CA LEU A 29 1.12 19.17 -14.56
C LEU A 29 1.42 19.69 -15.96
N ALA A 30 0.47 20.33 -16.63
CA ALA A 30 0.69 20.95 -17.93
C ALA A 30 1.70 22.11 -17.84
N THR A 31 1.70 22.84 -16.72
CA THR A 31 2.56 24.00 -16.48
C THR A 31 3.97 23.57 -16.06
N GLU A 32 4.07 22.69 -15.07
CA GLU A 32 5.34 22.23 -14.47
C GLU A 32 6.03 21.17 -15.33
N CYS A 33 5.26 20.32 -16.01
CA CYS A 33 5.75 19.13 -16.71
C CYS A 33 5.14 19.00 -18.12
N PRO A 34 5.39 19.95 -19.04
CA PRO A 34 4.77 19.96 -20.38
C PRO A 34 5.17 18.77 -21.27
N ARG A 35 6.18 17.99 -20.84
CA ARG A 35 6.64 16.80 -21.56
C ARG A 35 5.81 15.55 -21.28
N ILE A 36 5.02 15.55 -20.20
CA ILE A 36 4.24 14.41 -19.73
C ILE A 36 2.80 14.53 -20.23
N SER A 37 2.29 13.48 -20.88
CA SER A 37 0.89 13.38 -21.28
C SER A 37 0.13 12.50 -20.30
N VAL A 38 -0.94 13.04 -19.72
CA VAL A 38 -1.83 12.34 -18.78
C VAL A 38 -2.97 11.67 -19.56
N ASN A 39 -3.20 10.37 -19.30
CA ASN A 39 -4.28 9.58 -19.90
C ASN A 39 -4.40 9.77 -21.43
N PRO A 40 -3.39 9.38 -22.22
CA PRO A 40 -3.44 9.50 -23.67
C PRO A 40 -4.66 8.76 -24.23
N LYS A 41 -5.40 9.40 -25.15
CA LYS A 41 -6.55 8.79 -25.82
C LYS A 41 -6.13 8.21 -27.16
N LEU A 42 -6.66 7.04 -27.51
CA LEU A 42 -6.53 6.45 -28.85
C LEU A 42 -7.28 7.32 -29.87
N SER A 43 -6.64 8.37 -30.37
CA SER A 43 -7.18 9.20 -31.45
C SER A 43 -6.76 8.66 -32.81
N PRO A 44 -7.69 8.48 -33.76
CA PRO A 44 -7.40 7.93 -35.10
C PRO A 44 -6.48 8.82 -35.95
N PHE A 45 -6.29 10.09 -35.56
CA PHE A 45 -5.34 10.99 -36.23
C PHE A 45 -3.90 10.88 -35.71
N GLY A 46 -3.64 9.96 -34.78
CA GLY A 46 -2.31 9.49 -34.41
C GLY A 46 -1.46 10.54 -33.71
N PHE A 47 -0.86 10.17 -32.58
CA PHE A 47 0.23 10.93 -31.99
C PHE A 47 1.34 11.08 -33.04
N ARG A 48 1.35 12.21 -33.77
CA ARG A 48 2.26 12.45 -34.89
C ARG A 48 3.70 12.49 -34.33
N GLY A 49 4.38 11.34 -34.36
CA GLY A 49 5.78 11.19 -33.94
C GLY A 49 6.03 10.85 -32.47
N LYS A 50 5.06 10.33 -31.71
CA LYS A 50 5.32 9.75 -30.38
C LYS A 50 4.63 8.39 -30.27
N ASP A 51 5.42 7.32 -30.19
CA ASP A 51 4.90 5.97 -29.95
C ASP A 51 4.40 5.90 -28.50
N VAL A 52 3.07 5.92 -28.34
CA VAL A 52 2.44 5.71 -27.03
C VAL A 52 2.43 4.19 -26.79
N PRO A 53 3.07 3.69 -25.72
CA PRO A 53 2.97 2.28 -25.38
C PRO A 53 1.52 1.90 -25.10
N ILE A 54 1.10 0.72 -25.54
CA ILE A 54 -0.30 0.26 -25.39
C ILE A 54 -0.70 0.16 -23.91
N GLU A 55 0.30 0.02 -23.05
CA GLU A 55 0.20 -0.06 -21.60
C GLU A 55 -0.03 1.31 -20.94
N ALA A 56 0.17 2.41 -21.67
CA ALA A 56 -0.18 3.76 -21.20
C ALA A 56 -1.65 4.12 -21.48
N PHE A 57 -2.47 3.18 -21.96
CA PHE A 57 -3.91 3.35 -22.10
C PHE A 57 -4.65 2.82 -20.87
N PRO A 58 -5.68 3.56 -20.39
CA PRO A 58 -6.43 3.18 -19.18
C PRO A 58 -7.27 1.91 -19.36
N ASP A 59 -7.55 1.52 -20.61
CA ASP A 59 -8.36 0.35 -20.95
C ASP A 59 -7.53 -0.95 -21.06
N THR A 60 -6.20 -0.87 -20.91
CA THR A 60 -5.31 -2.02 -20.99
C THR A 60 -5.16 -2.68 -19.62
N VAL A 61 -5.42 -3.99 -19.57
CA VAL A 61 -5.27 -4.81 -18.35
C VAL A 61 -3.78 -5.05 -18.09
N LEU A 62 -3.24 -4.50 -17.00
CA LEU A 62 -1.83 -4.64 -16.58
C LEU A 62 -1.61 -5.89 -15.69
N ASP A 63 -2.23 -7.02 -16.03
CA ASP A 63 -2.14 -8.24 -15.22
C ASP A 63 -0.86 -9.05 -15.53
N ASP A 64 -0.23 -8.79 -16.68
CA ASP A 64 1.02 -9.42 -17.08
C ASP A 64 2.24 -8.58 -16.68
N LEU A 65 3.34 -9.25 -16.29
CA LEU A 65 4.64 -8.64 -16.04
C LEU A 65 5.20 -8.05 -17.34
N PHE A 66 4.87 -6.79 -17.61
CA PHE A 66 5.38 -6.08 -18.77
C PHE A 66 6.60 -5.23 -18.39
N VAL A 67 7.78 -5.71 -18.78
CA VAL A 67 9.02 -4.96 -18.72
C VAL A 67 9.54 -4.86 -20.16
N ARG A 68 9.24 -3.76 -20.82
CA ARG A 68 9.84 -3.41 -22.12
C ARG A 68 10.90 -2.34 -21.83
N GLU A 69 12.14 -2.62 -22.21
CA GLU A 69 13.33 -1.74 -22.13
C GLU A 69 14.13 -1.63 -20.83
N ILE A 70 13.85 -2.40 -19.78
CA ILE A 70 14.84 -2.50 -18.70
C ILE A 70 15.96 -3.45 -19.14
N ASN A 71 17.00 -2.90 -19.73
CA ASN A 71 18.21 -3.64 -20.09
C ASN A 71 18.86 -4.15 -18.78
N PRO A 72 19.14 -5.46 -18.61
CA PRO A 72 19.79 -5.99 -17.40
C PRO A 72 21.12 -5.31 -17.07
N SER A 73 21.78 -4.74 -18.08
CA SER A 73 23.00 -3.93 -17.93
C SER A 73 22.78 -2.62 -17.16
N THR A 74 21.58 -2.04 -17.18
CA THR A 74 21.23 -0.83 -16.41
C THR A 74 20.99 -1.12 -14.94
N TRP A 75 20.74 -2.38 -14.57
CA TRP A 75 20.62 -2.87 -13.20
C TRP A 75 21.92 -3.43 -12.62
N ALA A 76 23.02 -3.42 -13.40
CA ALA A 76 24.32 -3.92 -12.95
C ALA A 76 25.01 -3.02 -11.89
N ALA A 77 24.25 -2.21 -11.15
CA ALA A 77 24.66 -1.66 -9.87
C ALA A 77 24.06 -2.51 -8.74
N CYS A 78 24.93 -3.39 -8.20
CA CYS A 78 24.75 -4.18 -6.97
C CYS A 78 24.04 -5.55 -7.10
N GLY A 79 24.77 -6.54 -7.62
CA GLY A 79 25.01 -7.80 -6.88
C GLY A 79 23.91 -8.87 -6.76
N PHE A 80 22.70 -8.71 -7.31
CA PHE A 80 21.68 -9.76 -7.21
C PHE A 80 21.51 -10.54 -8.51
N THR A 81 22.12 -11.73 -8.57
CA THR A 81 21.82 -12.73 -9.58
C THR A 81 20.44 -13.32 -9.30
N LEU A 82 19.40 -12.80 -9.97
CA LEU A 82 18.09 -13.47 -9.96
C LEU A 82 18.21 -14.77 -10.76
N LYS A 83 18.17 -15.89 -10.03
CA LYS A 83 18.15 -17.24 -10.61
C LYS A 83 16.89 -17.40 -11.47
N PRO A 84 16.97 -17.94 -12.70
CA PRO A 84 15.79 -18.13 -13.54
C PRO A 84 14.82 -19.06 -12.83
N VAL A 85 13.64 -18.54 -12.46
CA VAL A 85 12.53 -19.36 -11.98
C VAL A 85 11.87 -19.97 -13.22
N PRO A 86 11.73 -21.31 -13.30
CA PRO A 86 11.08 -21.94 -14.44
C PRO A 86 9.60 -21.49 -14.55
N PRO A 87 9.02 -21.52 -15.76
CA PRO A 87 7.62 -21.19 -15.95
C PRO A 87 6.78 -22.10 -15.05
N ILE A 88 6.04 -21.50 -14.13
CA ILE A 88 5.10 -22.20 -13.25
C ILE A 88 4.04 -22.80 -14.18
N LEU A 89 4.17 -24.09 -14.46
CA LEU A 89 3.13 -24.90 -15.06
C LEU A 89 1.89 -24.77 -14.16
N SER A 90 0.89 -24.09 -14.69
CA SER A 90 -0.43 -23.87 -14.09
C SER A 90 -1.14 -25.21 -13.90
N SER A 91 -0.82 -25.89 -12.80
CA SER A 91 -1.49 -27.13 -12.41
C SER A 91 -2.18 -26.96 -11.05
N SER A 92 -3.49 -27.19 -11.10
CA SER A 92 -4.49 -27.11 -10.03
C SER A 92 -4.81 -25.69 -9.55
N LYS A 93 -6.11 -25.39 -9.52
CA LYS A 93 -6.86 -24.32 -8.83
C LYS A 93 -6.13 -23.57 -7.70
N GLU A 94 -5.03 -22.89 -8.01
CA GLU A 94 -4.32 -22.05 -7.06
C GLU A 94 -5.07 -20.73 -6.94
N LEU A 95 -5.34 -20.32 -5.70
CA LEU A 95 -5.97 -19.05 -5.41
C LEU A 95 -5.14 -17.91 -6.00
N SER A 96 -5.81 -16.87 -6.52
CA SER A 96 -5.15 -15.65 -6.99
C SER A 96 -4.18 -15.12 -5.93
N LEU A 97 -3.08 -14.50 -6.37
CA LEU A 97 -2.08 -13.92 -5.46
C LEU A 97 -2.73 -12.95 -4.46
N ALA A 98 -3.69 -12.14 -4.90
CA ALA A 98 -4.46 -11.25 -4.04
C ALA A 98 -5.24 -12.01 -2.95
N GLU A 99 -5.83 -13.14 -3.31
CA GLU A 99 -6.57 -14.02 -2.42
C GLU A 99 -5.64 -14.67 -1.37
N LYS A 100 -4.42 -15.05 -1.79
CA LYS A 100 -3.37 -15.56 -0.90
C LYS A 100 -2.97 -14.51 0.14
N PHE A 101 -2.77 -13.25 -0.26
CA PHE A 101 -2.49 -12.15 0.68
C PHE A 101 -3.67 -11.86 1.61
N ARG A 102 -4.90 -11.88 1.09
CA ARG A 102 -6.12 -11.69 1.88
C ARG A 102 -6.20 -12.74 3.00
N LEU A 103 -5.97 -14.01 2.68
CA LEU A 103 -5.99 -15.10 3.66
C LEU A 103 -4.84 -14.99 4.67
N ALA A 104 -3.62 -14.67 4.21
CA ALA A 104 -2.47 -14.49 5.09
C ALA A 104 -2.68 -13.35 6.11
N PHE A 105 -3.34 -12.26 5.69
CA PHE A 105 -3.70 -11.17 6.59
C PHE A 105 -4.70 -11.61 7.65
N VAL A 106 -5.79 -12.30 7.24
CA VAL A 106 -6.82 -12.79 8.18
C VAL A 106 -6.23 -13.78 9.18
N GLU A 107 -5.37 -14.70 8.73
CA GLU A 107 -4.70 -15.66 9.60
C GLU A 107 -3.81 -14.96 10.64
N ARG A 108 -2.99 -13.99 10.19
CA ARG A 108 -2.18 -13.17 11.09
C ARG A 108 -3.03 -12.44 12.12
N ASP A 109 -4.16 -11.89 11.69
CA ASP A 109 -5.06 -11.15 12.57
C ASP A 109 -5.69 -12.04 13.62
N ALA A 110 -6.17 -13.22 13.23
CA ALA A 110 -6.69 -14.25 14.13
C ALA A 110 -5.63 -14.70 15.15
N ARG A 111 -4.37 -14.88 14.73
CA ARG A 111 -3.25 -15.22 15.63
C ARG A 111 -2.97 -14.10 16.65
N LEU A 112 -3.13 -12.84 16.25
CA LEU A 112 -2.89 -11.68 17.11
C LEU A 112 -4.10 -11.29 17.97
N ALA A 113 -5.31 -11.71 17.61
CA ALA A 113 -6.56 -11.33 18.28
C ALA A 113 -6.54 -11.62 19.80
N PRO A 114 -6.11 -12.79 20.29
CA PRO A 114 -6.04 -13.05 21.74
C PRO A 114 -5.06 -12.11 22.45
N LYS A 115 -3.92 -11.81 21.83
CA LYS A 115 -2.90 -10.90 22.37
C LYS A 115 -3.43 -9.47 22.44
N ARG A 116 -4.11 -9.00 21.39
CA ARG A 116 -4.74 -7.67 21.37
C ARG A 116 -5.86 -7.56 22.40
N ALA A 117 -6.73 -8.57 22.51
CA ALA A 117 -7.79 -8.61 23.51
C ALA A 117 -7.24 -8.57 24.94
N LYS A 118 -6.19 -9.36 25.22
CA LYS A 118 -5.52 -9.34 26.53
C LYS A 118 -4.86 -7.99 26.81
N ASN A 119 -4.15 -7.44 25.83
CA ASN A 119 -3.45 -6.16 25.99
C ASN A 119 -4.45 -5.01 26.21
N ALA A 120 -5.57 -4.97 25.46
CA ALA A 120 -6.63 -4.00 25.63
C ALA A 120 -7.24 -4.05 27.04
N ARG A 121 -7.60 -5.24 27.53
CA ARG A 121 -8.10 -5.43 28.91
C ARG A 121 -7.08 -5.00 29.95
N GLN A 122 -5.80 -5.27 29.71
CA GLN A 122 -4.73 -4.88 30.63
C GLN A 122 -4.52 -3.37 30.63
N HIS A 123 -4.56 -2.71 29.47
CA HIS A 123 -4.52 -1.25 29.38
C HIS A 123 -5.70 -0.61 30.07
N GLN A 124 -6.92 -1.12 29.86
CA GLN A 124 -8.11 -0.62 30.56
C GLN A 124 -7.94 -0.72 32.08
N ARG A 125 -7.48 -1.87 32.58
CA ARG A 125 -7.23 -2.03 34.03
C ARG A 125 -6.16 -1.08 34.55
N ARG A 126 -5.14 -0.76 33.75
CA ARG A 126 -4.10 0.21 34.12
C ARG A 126 -4.67 1.63 34.14
N SER A 127 -5.40 2.04 33.10
CA SER A 127 -6.06 3.34 33.06
C SER A 127 -7.09 3.52 34.17
N ASP A 128 -7.87 2.48 34.49
CA ASP A 128 -8.85 2.53 35.58
C ASP A 128 -8.16 2.71 36.94
N ARG A 129 -7.03 2.01 37.17
CA ARG A 129 -6.23 2.18 38.39
C ARG A 129 -5.59 3.56 38.47
N GLU A 130 -5.00 4.02 37.37
CA GLU A 130 -4.42 5.36 37.28
C GLU A 130 -5.49 6.43 37.53
N TRP A 131 -6.70 6.26 36.98
CA TRP A 131 -7.82 7.17 37.23
C TRP A 131 -8.28 7.15 38.68
N MET A 132 -8.38 5.97 39.31
CA MET A 132 -8.67 5.86 40.74
C MET A 132 -7.60 6.50 41.63
N GLU A 133 -6.34 6.43 41.23
CA GLU A 133 -5.23 7.04 41.97
C GLU A 133 -5.14 8.56 41.78
N MET A 134 -5.50 9.07 40.61
CA MET A 134 -5.41 10.50 40.29
C MET A 134 -6.68 11.29 40.65
N SER A 135 -7.84 10.63 40.74
CA SER A 135 -9.12 11.29 41.07
C SER A 135 -9.43 11.27 42.57
N ALA A 136 -9.55 12.45 43.17
CA ALA A 136 -9.98 12.60 44.56
C ALA A 136 -11.41 12.10 44.79
N GLU A 137 -12.29 12.29 43.80
CA GLU A 137 -13.68 11.79 43.82
C GLU A 137 -13.72 10.25 43.83
N ALA A 138 -12.90 9.61 42.99
CA ALA A 138 -12.81 8.15 42.95
C ALA A 138 -12.29 7.58 44.29
N LYS A 139 -11.29 8.23 44.92
CA LYS A 139 -10.81 7.86 46.27
C LYS A 139 -11.90 8.03 47.33
N ALA A 140 -12.67 9.12 47.29
CA ALA A 140 -13.76 9.37 48.22
C ALA A 140 -14.84 8.28 48.12
N ILE A 141 -15.21 7.85 46.90
CA ILE A 141 -16.17 6.76 46.67
C ILE A 141 -15.65 5.44 47.24
N VAL A 142 -14.38 5.11 47.02
CA VAL A 142 -13.77 3.88 47.57
C VAL A 142 -13.80 3.90 49.09
N LEU A 143 -13.41 5.00 49.73
CA LEU A 143 -13.44 5.17 51.19
C LEU A 143 -14.87 5.05 51.74
N ALA A 144 -15.85 5.70 51.12
CA ALA A 144 -17.25 5.61 51.51
C ALA A 144 -17.79 4.16 51.41
N SER A 145 -17.36 3.40 50.40
CA SER A 145 -17.71 1.99 50.26
C SER A 145 -17.11 1.09 51.36
N GLN A 146 -15.88 1.40 51.81
CA GLN A 146 -15.23 0.66 52.90
C GLN A 146 -15.92 0.93 54.24
N VAL A 147 -16.29 2.18 54.52
CA VAL A 147 -17.03 2.57 55.73
C VAL A 147 -18.41 1.91 55.77
N SER A 148 -19.10 1.88 54.62
CA SER A 148 -20.42 1.25 54.53
C SER A 148 -20.35 -0.27 54.79
N LYS A 149 -19.31 -0.95 54.28
CA LYS A 149 -19.10 -2.39 54.49
C LYS A 149 -18.71 -2.74 55.94
N SER A 150 -17.88 -1.93 56.58
CA SER A 150 -17.48 -2.18 57.98
C SER A 150 -18.62 -1.96 58.96
N LEU A 151 -19.56 -1.06 58.66
CA LEU A 151 -20.75 -0.82 59.47
C LEU A 151 -21.79 -1.97 59.38
N HIS A 152 -21.90 -2.65 58.24
CA HIS A 152 -22.84 -3.76 58.07
C HIS A 152 -22.36 -5.10 58.64
N GLY A 153 -21.06 -5.26 58.93
CA GLY A 153 -20.49 -6.45 59.58
C GLY A 153 -20.51 -6.42 61.11
N ARG A 154 -21.14 -5.41 61.71
CA ARG A 154 -21.12 -5.12 63.16
C ARG A 154 -22.49 -5.17 63.83
N ASN A 155 -23.44 -5.90 63.24
CA ASN A 155 -24.76 -6.24 63.80
C ASN A 155 -24.86 -7.75 63.99
#